data_AF-A0A1H0TEV5-F1
#
_entry.id   AF-A0A1H0TEV5-F1
#
_cell.length_a   1.000
_cell.length_b   1.000
_cell.length_c   1.000
_cell.angle_alpha   90.00
_cell.angle_beta   90.00
_cell.angle_gamma   90.00
#
_symmetry.space_group_name_H-M   'P 1'
#
loop_
_entity.id
_entity.type
_entity.pdbx_description
1 polymer ?
#
loop_
_entity_poly.entity_id
_entity_poly.type
_entity_poly.pdbx_seq_one_letter_code
_entity_poly.pdbx_strand_id
1 'polypeptide(L)'
;MNANALMDHVQGQRHWRSVPASQVGELARGGALIVGGKKESGHGHVIVVYPGPDKAAGGYSYTRGGKTETLRTRGSYPPAMSTSLGGWPGARGKGDKTIWDPWASDAKFAQVTFWQLVQ
;
A
#
# COMPACT_ATOMS: atom_id res chain seq x y z
N MET A 1 -19.39 -0.19 -0.83
CA MET A 1 -18.35 0.55 -0.09
C MET A 1 -17.10 0.63 -0.97
N ASN A 2 -16.46 1.79 -1.10
CA ASN A 2 -15.22 1.95 -1.87
C ASN A 2 -14.03 2.25 -0.93
N ALA A 3 -12.81 2.27 -1.45
CA ALA A 3 -11.61 2.52 -0.65
C ALA A 3 -11.64 3.88 0.09
N ASN A 4 -12.23 4.92 -0.50
CA ASN A 4 -12.38 6.23 0.15
C ASN A 4 -13.21 6.12 1.43
N ALA A 5 -14.39 5.47 1.33
CA ALA A 5 -15.29 5.27 2.47
C ALA A 5 -14.66 4.40 3.57
N LEU A 6 -13.82 3.42 3.21
CA LEU A 6 -13.08 2.63 4.20
C LEU A 6 -12.07 3.49 4.96
N MET A 7 -11.34 4.37 4.28
CA MET A 7 -10.41 5.29 4.96
C MET A 7 -11.15 6.27 5.87
N ASP A 8 -12.31 6.79 5.46
CA ASP A 8 -13.18 7.60 6.33
C ASP A 8 -13.60 6.83 7.60
N HIS A 9 -14.00 5.57 7.43
CA HIS A 9 -14.40 4.71 8.52
C HIS A 9 -13.26 4.45 9.51
N VAL A 10 -12.08 4.08 9.01
CA VAL A 10 -10.87 3.85 9.82
C VAL A 10 -10.47 5.11 10.58
N GLN A 11 -10.46 6.27 9.91
CA GLN A 11 -10.09 7.54 10.53
C GLN A 11 -11.08 8.00 11.61
N GLY A 12 -12.36 7.64 11.48
CA GLY A 12 -13.41 7.96 12.46
C GLY A 12 -13.40 7.07 13.71
N GLN A 13 -12.59 6.01 13.76
CA GLN A 13 -12.61 5.03 14.83
C GLN A 13 -11.46 5.23 15.84
N ARG A 14 -11.79 5.19 17.14
CA ARG A 14 -10.83 5.39 18.24
C ARG A 14 -9.73 4.32 18.32
N HIS A 15 -10.00 3.14 17.80
CA HIS A 15 -9.09 2.00 17.81
C HIS A 15 -8.12 1.99 16.61
N TRP A 16 -8.05 3.08 15.83
CA TRP A 16 -7.04 3.23 14.78
C TRP A 16 -6.16 4.44 15.05
N ARG A 17 -4.85 4.27 14.95
CA ARG A 17 -3.87 5.36 15.11
C ARG A 17 -3.02 5.51 13.88
N SER A 18 -2.81 6.76 13.46
CA SER A 18 -1.91 7.06 12.35
C SER A 18 -0.47 6.71 12.74
N VAL A 19 0.27 6.08 11.82
CA VAL A 19 1.67 5.70 12.01
C VAL A 19 2.52 6.16 10.82
N PRO A 20 3.79 6.57 11.03
CA PRO A 20 4.69 6.92 9.95
C PRO A 20 4.99 5.72 9.05
N ALA A 21 5.09 5.96 7.73
CA ALA A 21 5.45 4.94 6.75
C ALA A 21 6.78 4.21 7.08
N SER A 22 7.72 4.88 7.75
CA SER A 22 8.99 4.29 8.17
C SER A 22 8.86 3.23 9.27
N GLN A 23 7.77 3.21 10.02
CA GLN A 23 7.56 2.29 11.15
C GLN A 23 6.69 1.08 10.79
N VAL A 24 5.93 1.14 9.69
CA VAL A 24 4.89 0.14 9.39
C VAL A 24 5.44 -1.28 9.22
N GLY A 25 6.66 -1.42 8.70
CA GLY A 25 7.30 -2.72 8.52
C GLY A 25 7.63 -3.39 9.85
N GLU A 26 8.22 -2.63 10.78
CA GLU A 26 8.53 -3.12 12.13
C GLU A 26 7.26 -3.47 12.90
N LEU A 27 6.26 -2.58 12.87
CA LEU A 27 4.97 -2.81 13.54
C LEU A 27 4.26 -4.05 13.00
N ALA A 28 4.20 -4.22 11.67
CA ALA A 28 3.59 -5.40 11.06
C ALA A 28 4.33 -6.67 11.46
N ARG A 29 5.67 -6.67 11.46
CA ARG A 29 6.48 -7.80 11.94
C ARG A 29 6.26 -8.10 13.42
N GLY A 30 5.94 -7.08 14.23
CA GLY A 30 5.51 -7.22 15.62
C GLY A 30 4.06 -7.73 15.80
N GLY A 31 3.36 -8.07 14.71
CA GLY A 31 2.00 -8.60 14.74
C GLY A 31 0.88 -7.54 14.68
N ALA A 32 1.22 -6.27 14.51
CA ALA A 32 0.22 -5.22 14.39
C ALA A 32 -0.50 -5.29 13.04
N LEU A 33 -1.82 -5.11 13.03
CA LEU A 33 -2.57 -4.91 11.80
C LEU A 33 -2.38 -3.47 11.33
N ILE A 34 -1.71 -3.31 10.18
CA ILE A 34 -1.50 -2.01 9.54
C ILE A 34 -2.22 -1.96 8.19
N VAL A 35 -3.04 -0.92 8.01
CA VAL A 35 -3.69 -0.58 6.74
C VAL A 35 -3.09 0.72 6.22
N GLY A 36 -2.74 0.76 4.95
CA GLY A 36 -2.32 1.97 4.25
C GLY A 36 -3.37 2.39 3.22
N GLY A 37 -3.54 3.68 2.98
CA GLY A 37 -4.49 4.14 1.99
C GLY A 37 -4.25 5.57 1.51
N LYS A 38 -4.66 5.81 0.27
CA LYS A 38 -4.70 7.14 -0.33
C LYS A 38 -6.05 7.35 -1.02
N LYS A 39 -6.74 8.43 -0.68
CA LYS A 39 -7.97 8.84 -1.34
C LYS A 39 -7.70 9.44 -2.73
N GLU A 40 -8.68 9.28 -3.60
CA GLU A 40 -8.73 9.89 -4.93
C GLU A 40 -10.16 10.40 -5.21
N SER A 41 -10.34 11.29 -6.19
CA SER A 41 -11.66 11.86 -6.53
C SER A 41 -12.69 10.81 -6.96
N GLY A 42 -12.26 9.73 -7.62
CA GLY A 42 -13.11 8.60 -8.00
C GLY A 42 -13.01 7.43 -7.02
N HIS A 43 -11.92 6.68 -7.14
CA HIS A 43 -11.64 5.52 -6.28
C HIS A 43 -10.24 5.62 -5.72
N GLY A 44 -10.13 5.80 -4.40
CA GLY A 44 -8.88 5.57 -3.69
C GLY A 44 -8.44 4.11 -3.77
N HIS A 45 -7.36 3.80 -3.06
CA HIS A 45 -6.89 2.43 -2.93
C HIS A 45 -6.37 2.21 -1.51
N VAL A 46 -6.45 0.95 -1.07
CA VAL A 46 -6.01 0.53 0.26
C VAL A 46 -5.13 -0.71 0.15
N ILE A 47 -4.21 -0.82 1.09
CA ILE A 47 -3.31 -1.94 1.24
C ILE A 47 -3.29 -2.43 2.68
N VAL A 48 -2.98 -3.71 2.87
CA VAL A 48 -2.60 -4.27 4.16
C VAL A 48 -1.10 -4.52 4.14
N VAL A 49 -0.37 -4.06 5.15
CA VAL A 49 1.08 -4.30 5.24
C VAL A 49 1.31 -5.76 5.64
N TYR A 50 2.16 -6.47 4.89
CA TYR A 50 2.49 -7.87 5.14
C TYR A 50 3.68 -7.98 6.09
N PRO A 51 3.64 -8.88 7.09
CA PRO A 51 4.72 -9.06 8.08
C PRO A 51 5.89 -9.83 7.45
N GLY A 52 6.76 -9.12 6.74
CA GLY A 52 7.94 -9.70 6.10
C GLY A 52 9.14 -8.77 6.09
N PRO A 53 10.32 -9.26 5.67
CA PRO A 53 11.48 -8.41 5.45
C PRO A 53 11.18 -7.41 4.34
N ASP A 54 11.79 -6.23 4.45
CA ASP A 54 11.73 -5.24 3.40
C ASP A 54 12.35 -5.80 2.12
N LYS A 55 11.81 -5.40 0.98
CA LYS A 55 12.28 -5.83 -0.34
C LYS A 55 12.28 -4.66 -1.32
N ALA A 56 12.99 -4.83 -2.42
CA ALA A 56 13.01 -3.86 -3.49
C ALA A 56 11.58 -3.58 -4.00
N ALA A 57 11.19 -2.30 -4.05
CA ALA A 57 9.99 -1.91 -4.78
C ALA A 57 10.29 -1.76 -6.27
N GLY A 58 9.31 -2.04 -7.11
CA GLY A 58 9.47 -2.15 -8.55
C GLY A 58 10.33 -3.33 -8.99
N GLY A 59 11.02 -3.19 -10.11
CA GLY A 59 11.90 -4.22 -10.69
C GLY A 59 11.18 -5.37 -11.42
N TYR A 60 9.86 -5.48 -11.27
CA TYR A 60 9.07 -6.50 -11.96
C TYR A 60 8.56 -6.00 -13.33
N SER A 61 8.44 -6.94 -14.27
CA SER A 61 7.83 -6.68 -15.57
C SER A 61 6.31 -6.65 -15.47
N TYR A 62 5.67 -5.77 -16.24
CA TYR A 62 4.24 -5.64 -16.35
C TYR A 62 3.83 -5.28 -17.77
N THR A 63 2.59 -5.59 -18.15
CA THR A 63 2.07 -5.24 -19.49
C THR A 63 1.25 -3.95 -19.43
N ARG A 64 1.51 -3.03 -20.36
CA ARG A 64 0.72 -1.81 -20.57
C ARG A 64 0.54 -1.58 -22.06
N GLY A 65 -0.71 -1.46 -22.50
CA GLY A 65 -1.02 -1.25 -23.92
C GLY A 65 -0.43 -2.33 -24.86
N GLY A 66 -0.37 -3.58 -24.41
CA GLY A 66 0.20 -4.70 -25.16
C GLY A 66 1.73 -4.78 -25.18
N LYS A 67 2.44 -3.86 -24.50
CA LYS A 67 3.90 -3.88 -24.38
C LYS A 67 4.33 -4.31 -23.00
N THR A 68 5.40 -5.08 -22.92
CA THR A 68 6.07 -5.40 -21.65
C THR A 68 6.96 -4.23 -21.27
N GLU A 69 6.75 -3.72 -20.06
CA GLU A 69 7.54 -2.68 -19.42
C GLU A 69 8.10 -3.23 -18.10
N THR A 70 9.20 -2.66 -17.60
CA THR A 70 9.71 -2.99 -16.26
C THR A 70 9.52 -1.77 -15.36
N LEU A 71 8.89 -1.96 -14.21
CA LEU A 71 8.74 -0.87 -13.24
C LEU A 71 10.11 -0.50 -12.68
N ARG A 72 10.45 0.79 -12.66
CA ARG A 72 11.69 1.27 -12.05
C ARG A 72 11.83 0.76 -10.62
N THR A 73 13.03 0.36 -10.24
CA THR A 73 13.31 0.02 -8.84
C THR A 73 13.31 1.29 -7.98
N ARG A 74 12.77 1.20 -6.77
CA ARG A 74 12.77 2.33 -5.83
C ARG A 74 12.92 1.83 -4.39
N GLY A 75 14.11 2.01 -3.82
CA GLY A 75 14.37 1.74 -2.40
C GLY A 75 14.03 0.30 -1.98
N SER A 76 13.99 0.10 -0.67
CA SER A 76 13.48 -1.12 -0.04
C SER A 76 12.33 -0.74 0.87
N TYR A 77 11.24 -1.48 0.78
CA TYR A 77 10.00 -1.18 1.49
C TYR A 77 9.35 -2.46 2.02
N PRO A 78 8.55 -2.37 3.10
CA PRO A 78 7.76 -3.49 3.58
C PRO A 78 6.84 -4.06 2.49
N PRO A 79 6.62 -5.39 2.47
CA PRO A 79 5.68 -6.02 1.56
C PRO A 79 4.23 -5.61 1.90
N ALA A 80 3.35 -5.67 0.90
CA ALA A 80 1.95 -5.33 1.05
C ALA A 80 1.05 -6.25 0.23
N MET A 81 -0.19 -6.39 0.70
CA MET A 81 -1.28 -7.09 0.05
C MET A 81 -2.35 -6.09 -0.37
N SER A 82 -2.88 -6.25 -1.58
CA SER A 82 -4.06 -5.52 -2.00
C SER A 82 -4.72 -6.16 -3.22
N THR A 83 -5.97 -5.78 -3.43
CA THR A 83 -6.72 -6.07 -4.66
C THR A 83 -7.23 -4.74 -5.22
N SER A 84 -7.40 -4.67 -6.54
CA SER A 84 -7.83 -3.43 -7.20
C SER A 84 -8.75 -3.72 -8.37
N LEU A 85 -9.72 -2.83 -8.59
CA LEU A 85 -10.51 -2.78 -9.82
C LEU A 85 -9.71 -2.16 -10.99
N GLY A 86 -8.71 -1.33 -10.69
CA GLY A 86 -7.90 -0.66 -11.72
C GLY A 86 -6.88 -1.58 -12.38
N GLY A 87 -6.53 -1.30 -13.64
CA GLY A 87 -5.60 -2.14 -14.42
C GLY A 87 -4.15 -2.15 -13.94
N TRP A 88 -3.77 -1.33 -12.96
CA TRP A 88 -2.38 -1.19 -12.50
C TRP A 88 -1.89 -2.45 -11.74
N PRO A 89 -0.85 -3.15 -12.23
CA PRO A 89 -0.40 -4.40 -11.60
C PRO A 89 0.22 -4.23 -10.22
N GLY A 90 0.81 -3.08 -9.90
CA GLY A 90 1.35 -2.81 -8.56
C GLY A 90 0.28 -2.70 -7.46
N ALA A 91 -0.98 -2.43 -7.84
CA ALA A 91 -2.12 -2.36 -6.93
C ALA A 91 -2.78 -3.73 -6.67
N ARG A 92 -2.17 -4.83 -7.13
CA ARG A 92 -2.63 -6.20 -6.89
C ARG A 92 -1.46 -7.05 -6.43
N GLY A 93 -1.61 -7.72 -5.30
CA GLY A 93 -0.57 -8.59 -4.79
C GLY A 93 -0.96 -9.31 -3.50
N LYS A 94 -0.29 -10.45 -3.27
CA LYS A 94 -0.45 -11.30 -2.09
C LYS A 94 0.82 -11.26 -1.21
N GLY A 95 1.41 -10.08 -1.07
CA GLY A 95 2.68 -9.88 -0.36
C GLY A 95 3.90 -9.90 -1.28
N ASP A 96 3.72 -10.04 -2.58
CA ASP A 96 4.75 -9.97 -3.62
C ASP A 96 5.02 -8.53 -4.11
N LYS A 97 4.16 -7.58 -3.77
CA LYS A 97 4.37 -6.12 -3.93
C LYS A 97 4.73 -5.47 -2.59
N THR A 98 5.18 -4.22 -2.63
CA THR A 98 5.55 -3.37 -1.48
C THR A 98 4.48 -2.32 -1.19
N ILE A 99 4.61 -1.61 -0.08
CA ILE A 99 3.74 -0.47 0.25
C ILE A 99 3.82 0.70 -0.77
N TRP A 100 4.86 0.74 -1.60
CA TRP A 100 5.08 1.78 -2.61
C TRP A 100 4.50 1.43 -3.99
N ASP A 101 4.53 0.15 -4.38
CA ASP A 101 4.16 -0.33 -5.72
C ASP A 101 2.74 0.03 -6.20
N PRO A 102 1.70 0.07 -5.34
CA PRO A 102 0.37 0.49 -5.76
C PRO A 102 0.32 1.91 -6.31
N TRP A 103 1.31 2.73 -5.96
CA TRP A 103 1.36 4.16 -6.30
C TRP A 103 2.39 4.45 -7.39
N ALA A 104 3.49 3.69 -7.40
CA ALA A 104 4.59 3.78 -8.37
C ALA A 104 5.16 5.20 -8.57
N SER A 105 4.93 6.09 -7.60
CA SER A 105 5.23 7.51 -7.66
C SER A 105 5.48 8.01 -6.24
N ASP A 106 6.64 8.63 -6.04
CA ASP A 106 7.05 9.18 -4.75
C ASP A 106 6.07 10.27 -4.27
N ALA A 107 5.59 11.11 -5.20
CA ALA A 107 4.61 12.15 -4.90
C ALA A 107 3.24 11.60 -4.46
N LYS A 108 2.80 10.48 -5.05
CA LYS A 108 1.58 9.80 -4.61
C LYS A 108 1.79 9.07 -3.30
N PHE A 109 2.92 8.38 -3.17
CA PHE A 109 3.26 7.62 -1.96
C PHE A 109 3.39 8.53 -0.73
N ALA A 110 3.92 9.74 -0.88
CA ALA A 110 4.00 10.73 0.20
C ALA A 110 2.63 11.16 0.75
N GLN A 111 1.54 10.92 0.02
CA GLN A 111 0.17 11.23 0.43
C GLN A 111 -0.55 10.01 1.04
N VAL A 112 0.13 8.87 1.17
CA VAL A 112 -0.44 7.67 1.77
C VAL A 112 -0.41 7.81 3.28
N THR A 113 -1.57 7.63 3.90
CA THR A 113 -1.69 7.53 5.35
C THR A 113 -1.70 6.06 5.74
N PHE A 114 -1.04 5.75 6.87
CA PHE A 114 -1.05 4.41 7.44
C PHE A 114 -1.69 4.44 8.82
N TRP A 115 -2.49 3.43 9.12
CA TRP A 115 -3.17 3.28 10.38
C TRP A 115 -2.88 1.91 10.99
N GLN A 116 -2.54 1.92 12.27
CA GLN A 116 -2.42 0.74 13.11
C GLN A 116 -3.71 0.51 13.88
N LEU A 117 -4.19 -0.73 13.91
CA LEU A 117 -5.22 -1.16 14.85
C LEU A 117 -4.61 -1.22 16.27
N VAL A 118 -5.20 -0.48 17.19
CA VAL A 118 -4.84 -0.46 18.62
C VAL A 118 -6.06 -0.88 19.44
N GLN A 119 -5.85 -1.71 20.45
CA GLN A 119 -6.91 -2.14 21.38
C GLN A 119 -7.27 -1.03 22.36
#